data_AF-A0AAE8LSV5-F1
#
_entry.id   AF-A0AAE8LSV5-F1
#
_cell.length_a   1.000
_cell.length_b   1.000
_cell.length_c   1.000
_cell.angle_alpha   90.00
_cell.angle_beta   90.00
_cell.angle_gamma   90.00
#
_symmetry.space_group_name_H-M   'P 1'
#
loop_
_entity.id
_entity.type
_entity.pdbx_description
1 polymer ?
#
loop_
_entity_poly.entity_id
_entity_poly.type
_entity_poly.pdbx_seq_one_letter_code
_entity_poly.pdbx_strand_id
1 'polypeptide(L)'
;MRFGDLAIEDVVKLALVCFGGAAATFVVYTAGYFSLVGPEFLGIYFDGNIISGIVQVTPMVTGVTSICLFLYYWIYRLFCSFDDGEKIIDFLLVIDKVLIIPIVATLFMDKDWLDLKAFILLLSAFVIAGAVFFQNMHYGVVNYLSVSFLIFTLFNAVDISGKASAYRDLTKDAPRYSLYTTDKNYVNVVVLRSTSNGVIVKSGNDIIFYGKDQIERLERDLKGIKQFKAK
;
A
#
# COMPACT_ATOMS: atom_id res chain seq x y z
N MET A 1 24.96 -8.73 -17.05
CA MET A 1 23.77 -9.58 -17.28
C MET A 1 23.75 -10.05 -18.73
N ARG A 2 23.73 -11.37 -18.97
CA ARG A 2 23.24 -11.91 -20.25
C ARG A 2 21.72 -12.00 -20.11
N PHE A 3 20.97 -11.07 -20.70
CA PHE A 3 19.51 -11.12 -20.80
C PHE A 3 19.05 -12.19 -21.82
N GLY A 4 19.61 -13.40 -21.72
CA GLY A 4 19.40 -14.49 -22.70
C GLY A 4 18.97 -15.81 -22.07
N ASP A 5 19.36 -16.09 -20.82
CA ASP A 5 19.06 -17.34 -20.14
C ASP A 5 18.33 -17.06 -18.81
N LEU A 6 17.04 -16.71 -18.89
CA LEU A 6 16.16 -16.69 -17.71
C LEU A 6 15.89 -18.14 -17.32
N ALA A 7 16.49 -18.60 -16.22
CA ALA A 7 16.16 -19.91 -15.69
C ALA A 7 14.75 -19.88 -15.09
N ILE A 8 14.04 -21.02 -15.14
CA ILE A 8 12.75 -21.19 -14.44
C ILE A 8 12.88 -20.82 -12.96
N GLU A 9 14.05 -21.09 -12.37
CA GLU A 9 14.38 -20.72 -10.99
C GLU A 9 14.28 -19.21 -10.72
N ASP A 10 14.71 -18.36 -11.65
CA ASP A 10 14.66 -16.90 -11.50
C ASP A 10 13.22 -16.38 -11.57
N VAL A 11 12.40 -17.00 -12.41
CA VAL A 11 10.96 -16.70 -12.51
C VAL A 11 10.25 -17.07 -11.21
N VAL A 12 10.58 -18.24 -10.63
CA VAL A 12 10.02 -18.69 -9.35
C VAL A 12 10.44 -17.77 -8.21
N LYS A 13 11.72 -17.37 -8.14
CA LYS A 13 12.20 -16.41 -7.13
C LYS A 13 11.47 -15.07 -7.22
N LEU A 14 11.29 -14.53 -8.43
CA LEU A 14 10.52 -13.30 -8.63
C LEU A 14 9.07 -13.45 -8.19
N ALA A 15 8.41 -14.56 -8.54
CA ALA A 15 7.04 -14.84 -8.13
C ALA A 15 6.90 -14.90 -6.60
N LEU A 16 7.83 -15.56 -5.91
CA LEU A 16 7.85 -15.63 -4.44
C LEU A 16 8.06 -14.26 -3.79
N VAL A 17 8.95 -13.42 -4.35
CA VAL A 17 9.16 -12.05 -3.88
C VAL A 17 7.89 -11.21 -4.07
N CYS A 18 7.24 -11.30 -5.23
CA CYS A 18 5.99 -10.57 -5.49
C CYS A 18 4.86 -11.03 -4.57
N PHE A 19 4.72 -12.33 -4.33
CA PHE A 19 3.71 -12.88 -3.43
C PHE A 19 3.97 -12.49 -1.96
N GLY A 20 5.20 -12.65 -1.49
CA GLY A 20 5.60 -12.23 -0.14
C GLY A 20 5.44 -10.72 0.06
N GLY A 21 5.80 -9.93 -0.95
CA GLY A 21 5.58 -8.48 -0.97
C GLY A 21 4.09 -8.12 -0.94
N ALA A 22 3.24 -8.83 -1.67
CA ALA A 22 1.79 -8.66 -1.63
C ALA A 22 1.20 -9.00 -0.26
N ALA A 23 1.65 -10.09 0.36
CA ALA A 23 1.25 -10.46 1.71
C ALA A 23 1.64 -9.40 2.75
N ALA A 24 2.90 -8.97 2.74
CA ALA A 24 3.38 -7.92 3.64
C ALA A 24 2.63 -6.60 3.41
N THR A 25 2.45 -6.20 2.14
CA THR A 25 1.72 -4.97 1.79
C THR A 25 0.29 -5.01 2.29
N PHE A 26 -0.43 -6.12 2.05
CA PHE A 26 -1.81 -6.28 2.50
C PHE A 26 -1.91 -6.21 4.03
N VAL A 27 -1.07 -6.94 4.75
CA VAL A 27 -1.10 -6.97 6.22
C VAL A 27 -0.79 -5.59 6.82
N VAL A 28 0.28 -4.94 6.38
CA VAL A 28 0.69 -3.63 6.89
C VAL A 28 -0.33 -2.55 6.55
N TYR A 29 -0.86 -2.55 5.32
CA TYR A 29 -1.90 -1.61 4.90
C TYR A 29 -3.17 -1.76 5.75
N THR A 30 -3.58 -3.01 5.98
CA THR A 30 -4.78 -3.34 6.76
C THR A 30 -4.60 -2.96 8.22
N ALA A 31 -3.43 -3.23 8.81
CA ALA A 31 -3.09 -2.80 10.16
C ALA A 31 -3.12 -1.26 10.30
N GLY A 32 -2.53 -0.54 9.34
CA GLY A 32 -2.59 0.92 9.28
C GLY A 32 -4.03 1.45 9.19
N TYR A 33 -4.86 0.84 8.36
CA TYR A 33 -6.29 1.19 8.23
C TYR A 33 -7.05 1.03 9.56
N PHE A 34 -6.94 -0.15 10.19
CA PHE A 34 -7.66 -0.43 11.44
C PHE A 34 -7.07 0.27 12.66
N SER A 35 -5.83 0.78 12.60
CA SER A 35 -5.29 1.64 13.66
C SER A 35 -6.10 2.94 13.85
N LEU A 36 -6.84 3.39 12.84
CA LEU A 36 -7.75 4.55 12.94
C LEU A 36 -9.23 4.17 13.08
N VAL A 37 -9.66 3.06 12.46
CA VAL A 37 -11.07 2.61 12.51
C VAL A 37 -11.41 1.89 13.83
N GLY A 38 -10.45 1.18 14.41
CA GLY A 38 -10.64 0.34 15.59
C GLY A 38 -9.78 -0.93 15.49
N PRO A 39 -8.72 -1.08 16.29
CA PRO A 39 -7.83 -2.23 16.21
C PRO A 39 -8.52 -3.57 16.53
N GLU A 40 -9.61 -3.55 17.29
CA GLU A 40 -10.45 -4.71 17.62
C GLU A 40 -11.04 -5.41 16.39
N PHE A 41 -11.28 -4.68 15.30
CA PHE A 41 -11.86 -5.25 14.07
C PHE A 41 -10.82 -5.94 13.18
N LEU A 42 -9.53 -5.77 13.48
CA LEU A 42 -8.43 -6.28 12.65
C LEU A 42 -8.48 -7.81 12.52
N GLY A 43 -8.69 -8.51 13.64
CA GLY A 43 -8.77 -9.97 13.66
C GLY A 43 -9.94 -10.51 12.83
N ILE A 44 -11.12 -9.90 13.01
CA ILE A 44 -12.34 -10.26 12.27
C ILE A 44 -12.13 -10.08 10.75
N TYR A 45 -11.45 -9.00 10.36
CA TYR A 45 -11.18 -8.73 8.95
C TYR A 45 -10.17 -9.72 8.35
N PHE A 46 -9.11 -10.08 9.08
CA PHE A 46 -8.12 -11.04 8.59
C PHE A 46 -8.70 -12.44 8.42
N ASP A 47 -9.48 -12.93 9.38
CA ASP A 47 -10.06 -14.28 9.32
C ASP A 47 -10.92 -14.49 8.07
N GLY A 48 -11.64 -13.46 7.63
CA GLY A 48 -12.50 -13.55 6.45
C GLY A 48 -11.82 -13.25 5.11
N ASN A 49 -10.74 -12.48 5.10
CA ASN A 49 -10.25 -11.84 3.87
C ASN A 49 -8.74 -11.96 3.59
N ILE A 50 -7.94 -12.67 4.42
CA ILE A 50 -6.48 -12.65 4.23
C ILE A 50 -6.05 -13.18 2.85
N ILE A 51 -6.55 -14.34 2.42
CA ILE A 51 -6.17 -14.93 1.13
C ILE A 51 -6.70 -14.10 -0.03
N SER A 52 -7.98 -13.71 0.02
CA SER A 52 -8.60 -12.91 -1.04
C SER A 52 -7.94 -11.54 -1.18
N GLY A 53 -7.55 -10.92 -0.06
CA GLY A 53 -6.82 -9.66 -0.03
C GLY A 53 -5.42 -9.77 -0.66
N ILE A 54 -4.66 -10.81 -0.33
CA ILE A 54 -3.34 -11.04 -0.94
C ILE A 54 -3.47 -11.21 -2.45
N VAL A 55 -4.44 -12.02 -2.92
CA VAL A 55 -4.68 -12.24 -4.34
C VAL A 55 -5.06 -10.94 -5.05
N GLN A 56 -5.86 -10.07 -4.42
CA GLN A 56 -6.24 -8.77 -4.99
C GLN A 56 -5.06 -7.80 -5.12
N VAL A 57 -4.13 -7.81 -4.16
CA VAL A 57 -2.96 -6.91 -4.14
C VAL A 57 -1.81 -7.42 -5.03
N THR A 58 -1.75 -8.73 -5.29
CA THR A 58 -0.65 -9.37 -6.03
C THR A 58 -0.40 -8.77 -7.42
N PRO A 59 -1.41 -8.52 -8.29
CA PRO A 59 -1.18 -7.89 -9.60
C PRO A 59 -0.59 -6.49 -9.49
N MET A 60 -1.03 -5.70 -8.49
CA MET A 60 -0.53 -4.35 -8.26
C MET A 60 0.94 -4.39 -7.85
N VAL A 61 1.30 -5.22 -6.86
CA VAL A 61 2.69 -5.38 -6.42
C VAL A 61 3.57 -5.89 -7.57
N THR A 62 3.12 -6.91 -8.30
CA THR A 62 3.87 -7.44 -9.46
C THR A 62 4.09 -6.38 -10.53
N GLY A 63 3.07 -5.59 -10.84
CA GLY A 63 3.18 -4.48 -11.81
C GLY A 63 4.13 -3.40 -11.36
N VAL A 64 4.04 -2.95 -10.10
CA VAL A 64 4.94 -1.94 -9.53
C VAL A 64 6.38 -2.45 -9.52
N THR A 65 6.63 -3.68 -9.03
CA THR A 65 7.97 -4.28 -9.04
C THR A 65 8.53 -4.36 -10.46
N SER A 66 7.73 -4.76 -11.45
CA SER A 66 8.15 -4.83 -12.85
C SER A 66 8.52 -3.46 -13.42
N ILE A 67 7.71 -2.43 -13.15
CA ILE A 67 8.01 -1.05 -13.57
C ILE A 67 9.28 -0.54 -12.88
N CYS A 68 9.44 -0.77 -11.58
CA CYS A 68 10.64 -0.38 -10.85
C CYS A 68 11.89 -1.03 -11.44
N LEU A 69 11.86 -2.35 -11.68
CA LEU A 69 12.99 -3.07 -12.30
C LEU A 69 13.31 -2.52 -13.69
N PHE A 70 12.30 -2.22 -14.50
CA PHE A 70 12.47 -1.62 -15.82
C PHE A 70 13.10 -0.23 -15.74
N LEU A 71 12.59 0.64 -14.87
CA LEU A 71 13.13 1.99 -14.67
C LEU A 71 14.57 1.94 -14.16
N TYR A 72 14.86 1.09 -13.18
CA TYR A 72 16.22 0.93 -12.65
C TYR A 72 17.18 0.39 -13.70
N TYR A 73 16.74 -0.51 -14.59
CA TYR A 73 17.54 -0.96 -15.71
C TYR A 73 17.90 0.18 -16.68
N TRP A 74 16.93 1.03 -17.02
CA TRP A 74 17.19 2.20 -17.88
C TRP A 74 18.12 3.22 -17.22
N ILE A 75 17.91 3.49 -15.93
CA ILE A 75 18.77 4.36 -15.14
C ILE A 75 20.19 3.80 -15.11
N TYR A 76 20.35 2.51 -14.78
CA TYR A 76 21.65 1.83 -14.80
C TYR A 76 22.34 1.93 -16.15
N ARG A 77 21.63 1.66 -17.26
CA ARG A 77 22.18 1.77 -18.61
C ARG A 77 22.67 3.17 -18.93
N LEU A 78 21.94 4.20 -18.48
CA LEU A 78 22.33 5.60 -18.66
C LEU A 78 23.59 5.92 -17.82
N PHE A 79 23.66 5.47 -16.58
CA PHE A 79 24.84 5.66 -15.74
C PHE A 79 26.09 4.93 -16.23
N CYS A 80 25.96 3.72 -16.78
CA CYS A 80 27.08 3.01 -17.40
C CYS A 80 27.67 3.73 -18.63
N SER A 81 26.98 4.72 -19.20
CA SER A 81 27.54 5.56 -20.27
C SER A 81 28.50 6.65 -19.75
N PHE A 82 28.53 6.87 -18.44
CA PHE A 82 29.46 7.79 -17.79
C PHE A 82 30.64 6.99 -17.21
N ASP A 83 31.85 7.26 -17.69
CA ASP A 83 33.09 6.53 -17.31
C ASP A 83 33.61 6.85 -15.89
N ASP A 84 33.07 7.87 -15.22
CA ASP A 84 33.53 8.31 -13.89
C ASP A 84 32.80 7.55 -12.76
N GLY A 85 33.27 6.34 -12.46
CA GLY A 85 32.73 5.50 -11.38
C GLY A 85 32.74 6.18 -10.00
N GLU A 86 33.75 7.00 -9.69
CA GLU A 86 33.86 7.70 -8.39
C GLU A 86 32.75 8.75 -8.18
N LYS A 87 32.43 9.53 -9.22
CA LYS A 87 31.35 10.55 -9.15
C LYS A 87 29.98 9.91 -8.94
N ILE A 88 29.78 8.71 -9.45
CA ILE A 88 28.53 7.96 -9.28
C ILE A 88 28.38 7.44 -7.84
N ILE A 89 29.47 6.95 -7.23
CA ILE A 89 29.47 6.56 -5.81
C ILE A 89 29.16 7.76 -4.92
N ASP A 90 29.84 8.87 -5.12
CA ASP A 90 29.63 10.08 -4.32
C ASP A 90 28.20 10.59 -4.46
N PHE A 91 27.64 10.57 -5.67
CA PHE A 91 26.24 10.93 -5.92
C PHE A 91 25.26 10.00 -5.18
N LEU A 92 25.49 8.69 -5.19
CA LEU A 92 24.65 7.72 -4.47
C LEU A 92 24.75 7.86 -2.95
N LEU A 93 25.95 8.12 -2.42
CA LEU A 93 26.16 8.36 -0.99
C LEU A 93 25.51 9.68 -0.52
N VAL A 94 25.52 10.71 -1.38
CA VAL A 94 24.79 11.96 -1.12
C VAL A 94 23.29 11.72 -1.13
N ILE A 95 22.78 10.97 -2.10
CA ILE A 95 21.37 10.56 -2.15
C ILE A 95 20.96 9.83 -0.87
N ASP A 96 21.72 8.82 -0.44
CA ASP A 96 21.44 8.06 0.79
C ASP A 96 21.37 8.96 2.03
N LYS A 97 22.25 9.97 2.14
CA LYS A 97 22.27 10.91 3.28
C LYS A 97 21.16 11.96 3.21
N VAL A 98 20.87 12.49 2.02
CA VAL A 98 19.89 13.56 1.82
C VAL A 98 18.47 13.02 1.93
N LEU A 99 18.21 11.77 1.53
CA LEU A 99 16.88 11.16 1.59
C LEU A 99 16.40 10.80 2.99
N ILE A 100 17.31 10.74 3.98
CA ILE A 100 16.91 10.60 5.39
C ILE A 100 16.15 11.84 5.85
N ILE A 101 16.47 13.03 5.33
CA ILE A 101 15.85 14.30 5.72
C ILE A 101 14.34 14.32 5.43
N PRO A 102 13.85 14.05 4.21
CA PRO A 102 12.41 14.01 3.95
C PRO A 102 11.70 12.91 4.73
N ILE A 103 12.33 11.74 4.93
CA ILE A 103 11.76 10.65 5.75
C ILE A 103 11.55 11.14 7.18
N VAL A 104 12.59 11.71 7.80
CA VAL A 104 12.51 12.26 9.17
C VAL A 104 11.51 13.42 9.22
N ALA A 105 11.48 14.30 8.21
CA ALA A 105 10.52 15.39 8.14
C ALA A 105 9.06 14.89 8.15
N THR A 106 8.76 13.75 7.51
CA THR A 106 7.40 13.17 7.55
C THR A 106 6.94 12.77 8.96
N LEU A 107 7.87 12.49 9.88
CA LEU A 107 7.53 12.18 11.28
C LEU A 107 7.00 13.41 12.04
N PHE A 108 7.40 14.61 11.63
CA PHE A 108 7.01 15.87 12.26
C PHE A 108 5.84 16.57 11.56
N MET A 109 5.42 16.08 10.39
CA MET A 109 4.26 16.63 9.69
C MET A 109 2.96 16.31 10.45
N ASP A 110 1.96 17.18 10.33
CA ASP A 110 0.66 16.99 10.98
C ASP A 110 -0.12 15.77 10.44
N LYS A 111 -1.11 15.33 11.22
CA LYS A 111 -1.98 14.20 10.87
C LYS A 111 -2.89 14.47 9.66
N ASP A 112 -3.07 15.72 9.26
CA ASP A 112 -3.95 16.04 8.11
C ASP A 112 -3.28 15.77 6.75
N TRP A 113 -1.94 15.62 6.74
CA TRP A 113 -1.15 15.45 5.52
C TRP A 113 -0.79 14.00 5.23
N LEU A 114 -1.63 13.02 5.62
CA LEU A 114 -1.33 11.59 5.45
C LEU A 114 -1.01 11.21 4.00
N ASP A 115 -1.74 11.79 3.04
CA ASP A 115 -1.51 11.53 1.61
C ASP A 115 -0.16 12.05 1.13
N LEU A 116 0.22 13.25 1.56
CA LEU A 116 1.51 13.84 1.22
C LEU A 116 2.65 13.06 1.90
N LYS A 117 2.48 12.64 3.16
CA LYS A 117 3.43 11.78 3.87
C LYS A 117 3.64 10.46 3.15
N ALA A 118 2.56 9.77 2.78
CA ALA A 118 2.62 8.52 2.03
C ALA A 118 3.37 8.70 0.71
N PHE A 119 3.10 9.79 -0.02
CA PHE A 119 3.78 10.11 -1.26
C PHE A 119 5.29 10.36 -1.07
N ILE A 120 5.67 11.17 -0.08
CA ILE A 120 7.09 11.46 0.21
C ILE A 120 7.83 10.17 0.58
N LEU A 121 7.23 9.32 1.41
CA LEU A 121 7.83 8.04 1.80
C LEU A 121 7.94 7.07 0.62
N LEU A 122 6.91 6.98 -0.22
CA LEU A 122 6.96 6.13 -1.42
C LEU A 122 8.05 6.61 -2.39
N LEU A 123 8.16 7.91 -2.62
CA LEU A 123 9.21 8.49 -3.44
C LEU A 123 10.60 8.21 -2.85
N SER A 124 10.75 8.39 -1.54
CA SER A 124 12.01 8.11 -0.85
C SER A 124 12.40 6.63 -0.96
N ALA A 125 11.43 5.72 -0.78
CA ALA A 125 11.64 4.28 -0.95
C ALA A 125 12.06 3.93 -2.38
N PHE A 126 11.46 4.56 -3.39
CA PHE A 126 11.85 4.36 -4.79
C PHE A 126 13.31 4.78 -5.03
N VAL A 127 13.73 5.95 -4.55
CA VAL A 127 15.11 6.40 -4.76
C VAL A 127 16.12 5.54 -4.00
N ILE A 128 15.83 5.16 -2.74
CA ILE A 128 16.71 4.27 -1.95
C ILE A 128 16.80 2.88 -2.61
N ALA A 129 15.69 2.33 -3.10
CA ALA A 129 15.69 1.05 -3.82
C ALA A 129 16.52 1.13 -5.11
N GLY A 130 16.44 2.25 -5.84
CA GLY A 130 17.29 2.50 -7.00
C GLY A 130 18.78 2.54 -6.65
N ALA A 131 19.13 3.19 -5.53
CA ALA A 131 20.51 3.24 -5.04
C ALA A 131 21.04 1.85 -4.64
N VAL A 132 20.25 1.08 -3.88
CA VAL A 132 20.58 -0.31 -3.51
C VAL A 132 20.72 -1.20 -4.74
N PHE A 133 19.82 -1.07 -5.72
CA PHE A 133 19.89 -1.80 -6.97
C PHE A 133 21.17 -1.47 -7.75
N PHE A 134 21.50 -0.18 -7.87
CA PHE A 134 22.71 0.25 -8.56
C PHE A 134 23.98 -0.25 -7.86
N GLN A 135 24.04 -0.14 -6.53
CA GLN A 135 25.16 -0.64 -5.72
C GLN A 135 25.41 -2.13 -5.97
N ASN A 136 24.33 -2.92 -5.93
CA ASN A 136 24.38 -4.36 -6.18
C ASN A 136 24.83 -4.70 -7.60
N MET A 137 24.27 -4.01 -8.61
CA MET A 137 24.52 -4.33 -10.03
C MET A 137 25.89 -3.86 -10.53
N HIS A 138 26.37 -2.70 -10.05
CA HIS A 138 27.60 -2.09 -10.55
C HIS A 138 28.83 -2.48 -9.72
N TYR A 139 28.71 -2.52 -8.39
CA TYR A 139 29.84 -2.80 -7.48
C TYR A 139 29.81 -4.22 -6.90
N GLY A 140 28.69 -4.95 -7.04
CA GLY A 140 28.53 -6.27 -6.42
C GLY A 140 28.47 -6.22 -4.89
N VAL A 141 28.25 -5.04 -4.31
CA VAL A 141 28.20 -4.80 -2.86
C VAL A 141 26.84 -4.19 -2.51
N VAL A 142 26.27 -4.61 -1.39
CA VAL A 142 25.00 -4.07 -0.86
C VAL A 142 25.26 -3.44 0.50
N ASN A 143 24.89 -2.17 0.65
CA ASN A 143 24.90 -1.54 1.97
C ASN A 143 23.66 -1.96 2.77
N TYR A 144 23.84 -2.80 3.79
CA TYR A 144 22.76 -3.29 4.65
C TYR A 144 22.02 -2.17 5.41
N LEU A 145 22.68 -1.04 5.66
CA LEU A 145 22.03 0.13 6.25
C LEU A 145 20.98 0.70 5.29
N SER A 146 21.32 0.87 4.02
CA SER A 146 20.41 1.37 2.97
C SER A 146 19.24 0.40 2.76
N VAL A 147 19.48 -0.92 2.85
CA VAL A 147 18.41 -1.94 2.83
C VAL A 147 17.46 -1.81 4.02
N SER A 148 18.00 -1.57 5.22
CA SER A 148 17.19 -1.39 6.43
C SER A 148 16.34 -0.12 6.36
N PHE A 149 16.91 0.99 5.86
CA PHE A 149 16.17 2.22 5.58
C PHE A 149 15.10 2.03 4.51
N LEU A 150 15.37 1.26 3.47
CA LEU A 150 14.38 0.91 2.45
C LEU A 150 13.20 0.18 3.06
N ILE A 151 13.44 -0.88 3.84
CA ILE A 151 12.39 -1.66 4.51
C ILE A 151 11.58 -0.78 5.45
N PHE A 152 12.25 0.03 6.26
CA PHE A 152 11.58 0.98 7.17
C PHE A 152 10.70 1.96 6.42
N THR A 153 11.20 2.54 5.32
CA THR A 153 10.47 3.52 4.52
C THR A 153 9.27 2.90 3.82
N LEU A 154 9.43 1.70 3.24
CA LEU A 154 8.34 0.95 2.62
C LEU A 154 7.25 0.59 3.64
N PHE A 155 7.64 0.10 4.82
CA PHE A 155 6.70 -0.21 5.90
C PHE A 155 5.87 1.02 6.27
N ASN A 156 6.52 2.15 6.52
CA ASN A 156 5.83 3.39 6.88
C ASN A 156 4.97 3.95 5.75
N ALA A 157 5.43 3.86 4.49
CA ALA A 157 4.66 4.30 3.33
C ALA A 157 3.34 3.53 3.22
N VAL A 158 3.39 2.20 3.38
CA VAL A 158 2.22 1.32 3.32
C VAL A 158 1.29 1.54 4.52
N ASP A 159 1.83 1.62 5.74
CA ASP A 159 1.06 1.87 6.96
C ASP A 159 0.33 3.21 6.91
N ILE A 160 1.03 4.29 6.53
CA ILE A 160 0.45 5.62 6.39
C ILE A 160 -0.57 5.67 5.25
N SER A 161 -0.36 4.93 4.16
CA SER A 161 -1.36 4.79 3.09
C SER A 161 -2.65 4.12 3.60
N GLY A 162 -2.52 3.11 4.46
CA GLY A 162 -3.65 2.49 5.15
C GLY A 162 -4.42 3.48 6.01
N LYS A 163 -3.70 4.25 6.84
CA LYS A 163 -4.26 5.34 7.66
C LYS A 163 -4.95 6.41 6.81
N ALA A 164 -4.33 6.83 5.71
CA ALA A 164 -4.91 7.81 4.79
C ALA A 164 -6.24 7.32 4.21
N SER A 165 -6.30 6.04 3.81
CA SER A 165 -7.55 5.44 3.34
C SER A 165 -8.62 5.38 4.41
N ALA A 166 -8.27 5.03 5.65
CA ALA A 166 -9.22 5.03 6.77
C ALA A 166 -9.76 6.43 7.04
N TYR A 167 -8.88 7.43 7.09
CA TYR A 167 -9.27 8.83 7.27
C TYR A 167 -10.25 9.29 6.18
N ARG A 168 -9.97 8.97 4.90
CA ARG A 168 -10.89 9.26 3.78
C ARG A 168 -12.23 8.54 3.94
N ASP A 169 -12.23 7.28 4.35
CA ASP A 169 -13.48 6.53 4.52
C ASP A 169 -14.31 7.05 5.71
N LEU A 170 -13.66 7.46 6.79
CA LEU A 170 -14.31 8.06 7.95
C LEU A 170 -14.84 9.47 7.68
N THR A 171 -14.18 10.25 6.83
CA THR A 171 -14.60 11.63 6.50
C THR A 171 -15.56 11.70 5.30
N LYS A 172 -15.75 10.61 4.55
CA LYS A 172 -16.67 10.56 3.42
C LYS A 172 -18.13 10.68 3.87
N ASP A 173 -18.85 11.57 3.20
CA ASP A 173 -20.30 11.69 3.31
C ASP A 173 -21.08 10.69 2.43
N ALA A 174 -20.44 10.00 1.48
CA ALA A 174 -21.08 9.12 0.50
C ALA A 174 -20.13 8.01 -0.01
N PRO A 175 -20.64 6.85 -0.48
CA PRO A 175 -22.05 6.47 -0.61
C PRO A 175 -22.68 6.01 0.72
N ARG A 176 -23.93 6.42 0.91
CA ARG A 176 -24.75 6.06 2.08
C ARG A 176 -25.59 4.82 1.77
N TYR A 177 -25.68 3.94 2.76
CA TYR A 177 -26.44 2.70 2.71
C TYR A 177 -27.54 2.73 3.77
N SER A 178 -28.58 1.93 3.54
CA SER A 178 -29.54 1.54 4.56
C SER A 178 -29.22 0.10 4.94
N LEU A 179 -28.96 -0.13 6.22
CA LEU A 179 -28.66 -1.43 6.80
C LEU A 179 -29.85 -1.85 7.66
N TYR A 180 -30.45 -2.98 7.32
CA TYR A 180 -31.52 -3.61 8.08
C TYR A 180 -30.93 -4.82 8.79
N THR A 181 -30.97 -4.78 10.12
CA THR A 181 -30.49 -5.88 10.97
C THR A 181 -31.63 -6.41 11.83
N THR A 182 -31.42 -7.58 12.41
CA THR A 182 -32.40 -8.24 13.29
C THR A 182 -32.79 -7.40 14.50
N ASP A 183 -31.90 -6.53 14.97
CA ASP A 183 -32.07 -5.69 16.17
C ASP A 183 -32.44 -4.24 15.85
N LYS A 184 -31.87 -3.64 14.79
CA LYS A 184 -32.02 -2.21 14.52
C LYS A 184 -31.79 -1.84 13.06
N ASN A 185 -32.67 -1.00 12.53
CA ASN A 185 -32.49 -0.45 11.20
C ASN A 185 -31.70 0.85 11.26
N TYR A 186 -30.65 0.94 10.44
CA TYR A 186 -29.86 2.15 10.25
C TYR A 186 -30.07 2.70 8.85
N VAL A 187 -30.41 3.98 8.78
CA VAL A 187 -30.46 4.73 7.52
C VAL A 187 -29.26 5.65 7.48
N ASN A 188 -28.64 5.82 6.30
CA ASN A 188 -27.46 6.66 6.08
C ASN A 188 -26.17 6.17 6.76
N VAL A 189 -25.85 4.88 6.67
CA VAL A 189 -24.57 4.33 7.13
C VAL A 189 -23.52 4.33 6.02
N VAL A 190 -22.25 4.48 6.38
CA VAL A 190 -21.13 4.30 5.47
C VAL A 190 -20.52 2.93 5.71
N VAL A 191 -20.50 2.07 4.69
CA VAL A 191 -19.83 0.78 4.78
C VAL A 191 -18.33 1.00 4.66
N LEU A 192 -17.58 0.75 5.73
CA LEU A 192 -16.12 0.90 5.75
C LEU A 192 -15.45 -0.31 5.11
N ARG A 193 -15.82 -1.51 5.56
CA ARG A 193 -15.28 -2.78 5.07
C ARG A 193 -16.35 -3.87 5.11
N SER A 194 -16.23 -4.83 4.20
CA SER A 194 -17.05 -6.03 4.15
C SER A 194 -16.15 -7.27 4.20
N THR A 195 -16.61 -8.30 4.89
CA THR A 195 -15.95 -9.59 5.08
C THR A 195 -16.95 -10.70 4.79
N SER A 196 -16.47 -11.93 4.64
CA SER A 196 -17.33 -13.11 4.61
C SER A 196 -18.18 -13.29 5.88
N ASN A 197 -17.71 -12.75 7.01
CA ASN A 197 -18.33 -12.88 8.33
C ASN A 197 -19.29 -11.75 8.69
N GLY A 198 -19.33 -10.66 7.92
CA GLY A 198 -20.13 -9.49 8.26
C GLY A 198 -19.61 -8.19 7.65
N VAL A 199 -20.20 -7.07 8.08
CA VAL A 199 -19.87 -5.72 7.59
C VAL A 199 -19.49 -4.79 8.75
N ILE A 200 -18.50 -3.94 8.50
CA ILE A 200 -18.10 -2.85 9.39
C ILE A 200 -18.69 -1.57 8.82
N VAL A 201 -19.55 -0.92 9.61
CA VAL A 201 -20.26 0.28 9.21
C VAL A 201 -19.98 1.43 10.17
N LYS A 202 -19.98 2.65 9.63
CA LYS A 202 -20.00 3.88 10.40
C LYS A 202 -21.44 4.42 10.43
N SER A 203 -21.94 4.70 11.62
CA SER A 203 -23.22 5.39 11.85
C SER A 203 -23.01 6.57 12.80
N GLY A 204 -23.08 7.80 12.27
CA GLY A 204 -22.70 8.97 13.05
C GLY A 204 -21.24 8.93 13.48
N ASN A 205 -20.99 8.91 14.79
CA ASN A 205 -19.64 8.77 15.37
C ASN A 205 -19.29 7.32 15.73
N ASP A 206 -20.24 6.40 15.66
CA ASP A 206 -20.04 5.02 16.07
C ASP A 206 -19.57 4.16 14.89
N ILE A 207 -18.64 3.24 15.17
CA ILE A 207 -18.16 2.22 14.24
C ILE A 207 -18.64 0.88 14.79
N ILE A 208 -19.42 0.16 14.00
CA ILE A 208 -20.15 -1.02 14.45
C ILE A 208 -19.87 -2.17 13.48
N PHE A 209 -19.62 -3.35 14.03
CA PHE A 209 -19.57 -4.60 13.26
C PHE A 209 -20.89 -5.34 13.41
N TYR A 210 -21.46 -5.74 12.28
CA TYR A 210 -22.61 -6.62 12.22
C TYR A 210 -22.22 -7.95 11.59
N GLY A 211 -22.49 -9.04 12.31
CA GLY A 211 -22.30 -10.40 11.80
C GLY A 211 -23.25 -10.69 10.63
N LYS A 212 -22.82 -11.54 9.70
CA LYS A 212 -23.60 -11.90 8.51
C LYS A 212 -25.01 -12.41 8.84
N ASP A 213 -25.14 -13.16 9.92
CA ASP A 213 -26.38 -13.70 10.46
C ASP A 213 -27.34 -12.63 11.00
N GLN A 214 -26.82 -11.46 11.38
CA GLN A 214 -27.61 -10.34 11.87
C GLN A 214 -28.09 -9.41 10.75
N ILE A 215 -27.58 -9.55 9.52
CA ILE A 215 -27.88 -8.67 8.41
C ILE A 215 -29.03 -9.26 7.58
N GLU A 216 -30.18 -8.60 7.61
CA GLU A 216 -31.34 -9.00 6.80
C GLU A 216 -31.24 -8.42 5.39
N ARG A 217 -30.84 -7.14 5.29
CA ARG A 217 -30.77 -6.44 4.01
C ARG A 217 -29.77 -5.28 4.06
N LEU A 218 -28.98 -5.13 3.00
CA LEU A 218 -28.13 -3.96 2.77
C LEU A 218 -28.52 -3.32 1.44
N GLU A 219 -29.01 -2.08 1.49
CA GLU A 219 -29.42 -1.34 0.30
C GLU A 219 -28.54 -0.11 0.11
N ARG A 220 -28.13 0.14 -1.12
CA ARG A 220 -27.48 1.41 -1.48
C ARG A 220 -28.56 2.44 -1.76
N ASP A 221 -28.52 3.59 -1.10
CA ASP A 221 -29.45 4.66 -1.43
C ASP A 221 -29.03 5.27 -2.78
N LEU A 222 -29.80 4.98 -3.83
CA LEU A 222 -29.52 5.39 -5.21
C LEU A 222 -30.05 6.79 -5.53
N LYS A 223 -30.58 7.54 -4.54
CA LYS A 223 -31.05 8.91 -4.71
C LYS A 223 -29.90 9.82 -5.17
N GLY A 224 -29.76 9.99 -6.49
CA GLY A 224 -28.74 10.81 -7.13
C GLY A 224 -28.13 10.22 -8.40
N ILE A 225 -28.27 8.91 -8.66
CA ILE A 225 -27.85 8.34 -9.94
C ILE A 225 -28.91 8.70 -10.98
N LYS A 226 -28.64 9.73 -11.80
CA LYS A 226 -29.40 9.97 -13.03
C LYS A 226 -29.33 8.69 -13.85
N GLN A 227 -30.42 7.92 -13.88
CA GLN A 227 -30.55 6.81 -14.81
C GLN A 227 -30.42 7.40 -16.22
N PHE A 228 -29.31 7.10 -16.90
CA PHE A 228 -29.17 7.38 -18.31
C PHE A 228 -30.19 6.50 -19.03
N LYS A 229 -31.37 7.03 -19.34
CA LYS A 229 -32.26 6.41 -20.32
C LYS A 229 -31.56 6.52 -21.66
N ALA A 230 -31.03 5.41 -22.16
CA ALA A 230 -30.68 5.28 -23.57
C ALA A 230 -31.98 5.54 -24.37
N LYS A 231 -31.93 6.51 -25.27
CA LYS A 231 -32.94 6.71 -26.31
C LYS A 231 -32.65 5.78 -27.47
#